data_AF-A0A191Y1S8-F1
#
_entry.id   AF-A0A191Y1S8-F1
#
_cell.length_a   1.000
_cell.length_b   1.000
_cell.length_c   1.000
_cell.angle_alpha   90.00
_cell.angle_beta   90.00
_cell.angle_gamma   90.00
#
_symmetry.space_group_name_H-M   'P 1'
#
loop_
_entity.id
_entity.type
_entity.pdbx_description
1 polymer ?
#
loop_
_entity_poly.entity_id
_entity_poly.type
_entity_poly.pdbx_seq_one_letter_code
_entity_poly.pdbx_strand_id
1 'polypeptide(L)'
;RNSISGGVLALNQNPAEYRKLMADPGLIPKMIPEIIRWQTPLTHMRRTALMDAEIGGRKIRKGDKVVMWYLSGNRDDEMIDRPNEFIIDRPNSRHHLS
;
A
#
# COMPACT_ATOMS: atom_id res chain seq x y z
N ARG A 1 -4.34 -2.08 14.17
CA ARG A 1 -4.98 -3.37 14.53
C ARG A 1 -5.17 -4.26 13.30
N ASN A 2 -5.66 -3.72 12.17
CA ASN A 2 -5.90 -4.50 10.95
C ASN A 2 -4.62 -5.05 10.29
N SER A 3 -3.47 -4.36 10.38
CA SER A 3 -2.23 -4.79 9.73
C SER A 3 -1.66 -6.11 10.27
N ILE A 4 -1.78 -6.37 11.57
CA ILE A 4 -1.29 -7.62 12.18
C ILE A 4 -2.13 -8.80 11.67
N SER A 5 -3.46 -8.68 11.72
CA SER A 5 -4.38 -9.68 11.17
C SER A 5 -4.19 -9.86 9.66
N GLY A 6 -4.00 -8.77 8.93
CA GLY A 6 -3.69 -8.77 7.49
C GLY A 6 -2.40 -9.50 7.16
N GLY A 7 -1.35 -9.32 7.98
CA GLY A 7 -0.09 -10.04 7.82
C GLY A 7 -0.25 -11.55 8.00
N VAL A 8 -1.00 -11.99 9.02
CA VAL A 8 -1.29 -13.42 9.24
C VAL A 8 -2.07 -13.99 8.05
N LEU A 9 -3.10 -13.28 7.57
CA LEU A 9 -3.87 -13.69 6.39
C LEU A 9 -2.99 -13.80 5.13
N ALA A 10 -2.21 -12.75 4.84
CA ALA A 10 -1.37 -12.68 3.65
C ALA A 10 -0.32 -13.79 3.63
N LEU A 11 0.33 -14.09 4.77
CA LEU A 11 1.27 -15.20 4.88
C LEU A 11 0.59 -16.56 4.68
N ASN A 12 -0.63 -16.74 5.19
CA ASN A 12 -1.39 -17.99 4.97
C ASN A 12 -1.82 -18.17 3.51
N GLN A 13 -2.19 -17.09 2.82
CA GLN A 13 -2.54 -17.12 1.39
C GLN A 13 -1.33 -17.27 0.48
N ASN A 14 -0.12 -16.97 0.96
CA ASN A 14 1.13 -17.02 0.21
C ASN A 14 2.15 -17.94 0.91
N PRO A 15 1.95 -19.27 0.90
CA PRO A 15 2.78 -20.21 1.65
C PRO A 15 4.24 -20.26 1.19
N ALA A 16 4.53 -19.85 -0.04
CA ALA A 16 5.91 -19.70 -0.53
C ALA A 16 6.64 -18.57 0.19
N GLU A 17 6.00 -17.40 0.35
CA GLU A 17 6.56 -16.28 1.11
C GLU A 17 6.68 -16.61 2.59
N TYR A 18 5.72 -17.36 3.15
CA TYR A 18 5.84 -17.80 4.54
C TYR A 18 7.02 -18.76 4.75
N ARG A 19 7.25 -19.72 3.84
CA ARG A 19 8.46 -20.57 3.88
C ARG A 19 9.74 -19.74 3.75
N LYS A 20 9.75 -18.71 2.89
CA LYS A 20 10.88 -17.78 2.74
C LYS A 20 11.18 -17.07 4.07
N LEU A 21 10.15 -16.56 4.75
CA LEU A 21 10.28 -15.93 6.07
C LEU A 21 10.83 -16.89 7.14
N MET A 22 10.36 -18.14 7.15
CA MET A 22 10.83 -19.15 8.10
C MET A 22 12.30 -19.53 7.86
N ALA A 23 12.75 -19.50 6.60
CA ALA A 23 14.15 -19.75 6.23
C ALA A 23 15.06 -18.56 6.55
N ASP A 24 14.56 -17.32 6.45
CA ASP A 24 15.30 -16.10 6.75
C ASP A 24 14.44 -15.07 7.52
N PRO A 25 14.47 -15.10 8.86
CA PRO A 25 13.82 -14.09 9.70
C PRO A 25 14.38 -12.67 9.52
N GLY A 26 15.56 -12.52 8.89
CA GLY A 26 16.14 -11.22 8.53
C GLY A 26 15.29 -10.42 7.55
N LEU A 27 14.29 -11.04 6.91
CA LEU A 27 13.32 -10.38 6.02
C LEU A 27 12.23 -9.58 6.74
N ILE A 28 12.04 -9.76 8.07
CA ILE A 28 10.98 -9.08 8.84
C ILE A 28 10.95 -7.54 8.62
N PRO A 29 12.08 -6.81 8.64
CA PRO A 29 12.09 -5.37 8.43
C PRO A 29 11.58 -4.92 7.04
N LYS A 30 11.68 -5.78 6.01
CA LYS A 30 11.13 -5.54 4.67
C LYS A 30 9.68 -5.99 4.54
N MET A 31 9.34 -7.09 5.20
CA MET A 31 7.99 -7.67 5.22
C MET A 31 6.98 -6.73 5.87
N ILE A 32 7.34 -6.06 6.99
CA ILE A 32 6.40 -5.20 7.71
C ILE A 32 5.83 -4.07 6.82
N PRO A 33 6.66 -3.27 6.11
CA PRO A 33 6.17 -2.31 5.13
C PRO A 33 5.33 -2.95 4.01
N GLU A 34 5.72 -4.15 3.54
CA GLU A 34 4.92 -4.85 2.52
C GLU A 34 3.53 -5.25 3.01
N ILE A 35 3.41 -5.70 4.27
CA ILE A 35 2.10 -6.00 4.89
C ILE A 35 1.26 -4.73 4.93
N ILE A 36 1.84 -3.58 5.30
CA ILE A 36 1.13 -2.31 5.36
C ILE A 36 0.66 -1.89 3.97
N ARG A 37 1.52 -2.00 2.94
CA ARG A 37 1.17 -1.74 1.55
C ARG A 37 0.05 -2.67 1.06
N TRP A 38 0.22 -3.98 1.21
CA TRP A 38 -0.70 -4.96 0.66
C TRP A 38 -2.08 -4.88 1.32
N GLN A 39 -2.11 -4.75 2.66
CA GLN A 39 -3.34 -4.63 3.44
C GLN A 39 -4.00 -3.25 3.31
N THR A 40 -3.20 -2.18 3.12
CA THR A 40 -3.64 -0.78 3.10
C THR A 40 -4.73 -0.49 4.15
N PRO A 41 -4.39 -0.48 5.46
CA PRO A 41 -5.38 -0.42 6.53
C PRO A 41 -6.20 0.87 6.56
N LEU A 42 -5.66 1.95 5.99
CA LEU A 42 -6.36 3.20 5.70
C LEU A 42 -6.59 3.28 4.20
N THR A 43 -7.84 3.08 3.77
CA THR A 43 -8.18 3.01 2.34
C THR A 43 -8.03 4.35 1.64
N HIS A 44 -8.33 5.44 2.35
CA HIS A 44 -8.22 6.78 1.82
C HIS A 44 -8.05 7.86 2.89
N MET A 45 -7.54 9.01 2.47
CA MET A 45 -7.59 10.26 3.21
C MET A 45 -8.22 11.35 2.36
N ARG A 46 -8.91 12.29 3.00
CA ARG A 46 -9.56 13.41 2.32
C ARG A 46 -8.79 14.71 2.53
N ARG A 47 -8.77 15.56 1.51
CA ARG A 47 -8.32 16.96 1.55
C ARG A 47 -9.45 17.88 1.08
N THR A 48 -9.29 19.17 1.38
CA THR A 48 -10.16 20.23 0.86
C THR A 48 -9.32 21.16 0.01
N ALA A 49 -9.74 21.43 -1.22
CA ALA A 49 -9.04 22.36 -2.10
C ALA A 49 -9.12 23.79 -1.54
N LEU A 50 -7.97 24.44 -1.34
CA LEU A 50 -7.90 25.82 -0.82
C LEU A 50 -8.05 26.89 -1.91
N MET A 51 -7.82 26.49 -3.16
CA MET A 51 -7.97 27.28 -4.37
C MET A 51 -8.36 26.35 -5.53
N ASP A 52 -8.80 26.94 -6.64
CA ASP A 52 -9.00 26.20 -7.88
C ASP A 52 -7.67 25.60 -8.35
N ALA A 53 -7.69 24.34 -8.80
CA ALA A 53 -6.52 23.60 -9.24
C ALA A 53 -6.87 22.62 -10.37
N GLU A 54 -5.86 22.09 -11.04
CA GLU A 54 -6.02 21.03 -12.03
C GLU A 54 -5.21 19.81 -11.62
N ILE A 55 -5.84 18.63 -11.58
CA ILE A 55 -5.20 17.35 -11.26
C ILE A 55 -5.68 16.31 -12.26
N GLY A 56 -4.76 15.59 -12.91
CA GLY A 56 -5.09 14.56 -13.90
C GLY A 56 -5.95 15.08 -15.06
N GLY A 57 -5.73 16.32 -15.50
CA GLY A 57 -6.52 16.97 -16.55
C GLY A 57 -7.95 17.38 -16.12
N ARG A 58 -8.27 17.34 -14.82
CA ARG A 58 -9.59 17.70 -14.28
C ARG A 58 -9.49 18.92 -13.39
N LYS A 59 -10.41 19.87 -13.59
CA LYS A 59 -10.54 21.05 -12.74
C LYS A 59 -11.18 20.68 -11.41
N ILE A 60 -10.54 21.09 -10.32
CA ILE A 60 -11.00 20.99 -8.94
C ILE A 60 -11.22 22.42 -8.45
N ARG A 61 -12.40 22.73 -7.91
CA ARG A 61 -12.73 24.07 -7.44
C ARG A 61 -12.37 24.24 -5.97
N LYS A 62 -12.10 25.48 -5.57
CA LYS A 62 -11.95 25.84 -4.16
C LYS A 62 -13.14 25.33 -3.34
N GLY A 63 -12.84 24.64 -2.25
CA GLY A 63 -13.83 24.04 -1.35
C GLY A 63 -14.15 22.58 -1.65
N ASP A 64 -13.83 22.08 -2.85
CA ASP A 64 -14.07 20.69 -3.23
C ASP A 64 -13.32 19.73 -2.30
N LYS A 65 -13.96 18.57 -2.06
CA LYS A 65 -13.33 17.46 -1.35
C LYS A 65 -12.59 16.58 -2.33
N VAL A 66 -11.30 16.39 -2.09
CA VAL A 66 -10.44 15.52 -2.88
C VAL A 66 -10.09 14.31 -2.03
N VAL A 67 -10.36 13.11 -2.55
CA VAL A 67 -10.07 11.85 -1.85
C VAL A 67 -8.83 11.21 -2.47
N MET A 68 -7.84 10.96 -1.64
CA MET A 68 -6.61 10.24 -2.02
C MET A 68 -6.81 8.77 -1.66
N TRP A 69 -7.02 7.94 -2.67
CA TRP A 69 -7.26 6.50 -2.51
C TRP A 69 -5.96 5.73 -2.42
N TYR A 70 -5.41 5.61 -1.20
CA TYR A 70 -4.18 4.84 -0.96
C TYR A 70 -4.32 3.38 -1.38
N LEU A 71 -5.52 2.80 -1.26
CA LEU A 71 -5.78 1.45 -1.76
C LEU A 71 -5.49 1.31 -3.26
N SER A 72 -5.84 2.34 -4.04
CA SER A 72 -5.54 2.35 -5.47
C SER A 72 -4.05 2.57 -5.71
N GLY A 73 -3.46 3.60 -5.07
CA GLY A 73 -2.05 3.94 -5.29
C GLY A 73 -1.07 2.85 -4.85
N ASN A 74 -1.36 2.12 -3.76
CA ASN A 74 -0.57 0.96 -3.35
C ASN A 74 -0.70 -0.25 -4.29
N ARG A 75 -1.63 -0.18 -5.26
CA ARG A 75 -1.85 -1.20 -6.29
C ARG A 75 -1.53 -0.71 -7.71
N ASP A 76 -0.94 0.47 -7.83
CA ASP A 76 -0.59 1.11 -9.10
C ASP A 76 0.63 0.44 -9.73
N ASP A 77 0.46 -0.14 -10.93
CA ASP A 77 1.50 -0.86 -11.66
C ASP A 77 2.49 0.06 -12.38
N GLU A 78 2.19 1.35 -12.53
CA GLU A 78 3.15 2.32 -13.04
C GLU A 78 4.30 2.57 -12.04
N MET A 79 4.03 2.39 -10.74
CA MET A 79 4.98 2.66 -9.67
C MET A 79 5.44 1.41 -8.92
N ILE A 80 4.65 0.34 -8.91
CA ILE A 80 4.89 -0.86 -8.10
C ILE A 80 4.77 -2.10 -8.99
N ASP A 81 5.90 -2.74 -9.27
CA ASP A 81 5.91 -3.98 -10.04
C ASP A 81 5.10 -5.10 -9.36
N ARG A 82 4.32 -5.87 -10.13
CA ARG A 82 3.41 -6.92 -9.65
C ARG A 82 2.63 -6.48 -8.39
N PRO A 83 1.84 -5.40 -8.47
CA PRO A 83 1.38 -4.68 -7.27
C PRO A 83 0.37 -5.46 -6.43
N ASN A 84 -0.35 -6.42 -7.03
CA ASN A 84 -1.33 -7.24 -6.34
C ASN A 84 -0.71 -8.44 -5.61
N GLU A 85 0.54 -8.79 -5.93
CA GLU A 85 1.26 -9.86 -5.25
C GLU A 85 1.79 -9.40 -3.90
N PHE A 86 1.81 -10.33 -2.93
CA PHE A 86 2.44 -10.14 -1.64
C PHE A 86 3.87 -10.69 -1.71
N ILE A 87 4.87 -9.81 -1.64
CA ILE A 87 6.28 -10.16 -1.85
C ILE A 87 7.10 -9.63 -0.67
N ILE A 88 7.48 -10.48 0.28
CA ILE A 88 8.01 -10.03 1.59
C ILE A 88 9.40 -9.41 1.51
N ASP A 89 10.11 -9.68 0.41
CA ASP A 89 11.45 -9.19 0.09
C ASP A 89 11.44 -8.10 -0.99
N ARG A 90 10.27 -7.52 -1.30
CA ARG A 90 10.10 -6.44 -2.28
C ARG A 90 11.16 -5.34 -2.06
N PRO A 91 11.92 -4.96 -3.11
CA PRO A 91 12.83 -3.84 -3.01
C PRO A 91 12.04 -2.56 -2.72
N ASN A 92 12.56 -1.70 -1.84
CA ASN A 92 11.95 -0.40 -1.54
C ASN A 92 10.52 -0.46 -0.97
N SER A 93 10.17 -1.52 -0.22
CA SER A 93 8.84 -1.68 0.38
C SER A 93 8.39 -0.50 1.28
N ARG A 94 9.30 0.39 1.71
CA ARG A 94 8.99 1.61 2.49
C ARG A 94 8.36 2.76 1.70
N HIS A 95 8.31 2.69 0.37
CA HIS A 95 7.72 3.76 -0.45
C HIS A 95 6.19 3.65 -0.61
N HIS A 96 5.53 2.79 0.18
CA HIS A 96 4.08 2.66 0.15
C HIS A 96 3.36 3.93 0.68
N LEU A 97 2.17 4.20 0.16
CA LEU A 97 1.29 5.24 0.66
C LEU A 97 0.60 4.74 1.95
N SER A 98 0.46 5.60 2.96
CA SER A 98 -0.13 5.28 4.28
C SER A 98 -1.26 6.24 4.66
#